data_AF-A0A081D1H6-F1
#
_entry.id   AF-A0A081D1H6-F1
#
_cell.length_a   1.000
_cell.length_b   1.000
_cell.length_c   1.000
_cell.angle_alpha   90.00
_cell.angle_beta   90.00
_cell.angle_gamma   90.00
#
_symmetry.space_group_name_H-M   'P 1'
#
loop_
_entity.id
_entity.type
_entity.pdbx_description
1 polymer ?
#
loop_
_entity_poly.entity_id
_entity_poly.type
_entity_poly.pdbx_seq_one_letter_code
_entity_poly.pdbx_strand_id
1 'polypeptide(L)'
;MTVKTNEMTLAELFGDPLILSVMRADGVSVNELKELMLSAQRALKARDGTALVAKFRTSGRPASPKRTLVTTMQPLFAGSFQPCCANM
;
A
#
# COMPACT_ATOMS: atom_id res chain seq x y z
N MET A 1 13.19 1.44 -35.14
CA MET A 1 12.37 0.82 -34.08
C MET A 1 12.74 1.46 -32.76
N THR A 2 11.95 2.43 -32.28
CA THR A 2 12.16 3.02 -30.96
C THR A 2 11.67 2.01 -29.92
N VAL A 3 12.60 1.37 -29.21
CA VAL A 3 12.29 0.53 -28.07
C VAL A 3 11.60 1.41 -27.04
N LYS A 4 10.27 1.32 -26.93
CA LYS A 4 9.57 1.83 -25.75
C LYS A 4 9.99 0.94 -24.60
N THR A 5 11.00 1.37 -23.86
CA THR A 5 11.17 0.88 -22.49
C THR A 5 9.86 1.24 -21.78
N ASN A 6 9.15 0.25 -21.23
CA ASN A 6 7.94 0.46 -20.44
C ASN A 6 8.25 1.11 -19.07
N GLU A 7 9.27 1.96 -19.05
CA GLU A 7 9.81 2.61 -17.88
C GLU A 7 9.14 3.97 -17.73
N MET A 8 8.61 4.21 -16.53
CA MET A 8 7.94 5.45 -16.18
C MET A 8 8.98 6.46 -15.70
N THR A 9 8.90 7.69 -16.20
CA THR A 9 9.75 8.77 -15.69
C THR A 9 9.34 9.16 -14.27
N LEU A 10 10.26 9.73 -13.48
CA LEU A 10 9.92 10.21 -12.13
C LEU A 10 8.81 11.27 -12.15
N ALA A 11 8.75 12.10 -13.19
CA ALA A 11 7.69 13.09 -13.35
C ALA A 11 6.31 12.45 -13.54
N GLU A 12 6.24 11.38 -14.33
CA GLU A 12 5.01 10.59 -14.53
C GLU A 12 4.61 9.85 -13.25
N LEU A 13 5.58 9.28 -12.52
CA LEU A 13 5.35 8.61 -11.24
C LEU A 13 4.71 9.55 -10.20
N PHE A 14 5.19 10.80 -10.11
CA PHE A 14 4.63 11.78 -9.18
C PHE A 14 3.27 12.33 -9.60
N GLY A 15 2.91 12.19 -10.86
CA GLY A 15 1.60 12.59 -11.40
C GLY A 15 0.55 11.48 -11.37
N ASP A 16 0.95 10.23 -11.09
CA ASP A 16 0.04 9.10 -11.16
C ASP A 16 -0.97 9.10 -10.00
N PRO A 17 -2.29 9.12 -10.30
CA PRO A 17 -3.32 9.23 -9.26
C PRO A 17 -3.42 8.00 -8.35
N LEU A 18 -3.07 6.80 -8.85
CA LEU A 18 -3.08 5.58 -8.04
C LEU A 18 -1.89 5.58 -7.08
N ILE A 19 -0.69 5.94 -7.55
CA ILE A 19 0.50 6.07 -6.71
C ILE A 19 0.27 7.11 -5.61
N LEU A 20 -0.28 8.28 -5.95
CA LEU A 20 -0.61 9.31 -4.97
C LEU A 20 -1.66 8.86 -3.95
N SER A 21 -2.56 7.97 -4.34
CA SER A 21 -3.58 7.43 -3.42
C SER A 21 -2.97 6.46 -2.42
N VAL A 22 -2.07 5.58 -2.86
CA VAL A 22 -1.33 4.66 -1.98
C VAL A 22 -0.42 5.42 -1.03
N MET A 23 0.34 6.41 -1.54
CA MET A 23 1.20 7.26 -0.70
C MET A 23 0.41 7.93 0.43
N ARG A 24 -0.77 8.48 0.12
CA ARG A 24 -1.66 9.08 1.13
C ARG A 24 -2.14 8.07 2.16
N ALA A 25 -2.48 6.85 1.74
CA ALA A 25 -2.87 5.78 2.65
C ALA A 25 -1.73 5.37 3.61
N ASP A 26 -0.49 5.41 3.10
CA ASP A 26 0.71 5.10 3.87
C ASP A 26 1.23 6.29 4.71
N GLY A 27 0.67 7.48 4.52
CA GLY A 27 1.07 8.71 5.22
C GLY A 27 2.39 9.29 4.70
N VAL A 28 2.75 9.00 3.44
CA VAL A 28 3.97 9.48 2.79
C VAL A 28 3.63 10.70 1.92
N SER A 29 4.38 11.78 2.08
CA SER A 29 4.25 12.97 1.26
C SER A 29 5.05 12.86 -0.04
N VAL A 30 4.60 13.57 -1.08
CA VAL A 30 5.32 13.66 -2.36
C VAL A 30 6.72 14.26 -2.19
N ASN A 31 6.89 15.19 -1.24
CA ASN A 31 8.19 15.82 -0.98
C ASN A 31 9.18 14.82 -0.37
N GLU A 32 8.75 14.00 0.60
CA GLU A 32 9.61 12.95 1.18
C GLU A 32 10.07 11.94 0.13
N LEU A 33 9.17 11.53 -0.77
CA LEU A 33 9.54 10.63 -1.87
C LEU A 33 10.55 11.31 -2.83
N LYS A 34 10.35 12.58 -3.17
CA LYS A 34 11.30 13.34 -4.01
C LYS A 34 12.68 13.44 -3.38
N GLU A 35 12.74 13.76 -2.09
CA GLU A 35 14.00 13.84 -1.34
C GLU A 35 14.70 12.48 -1.27
N LEU A 36 13.94 11.40 -1.06
CA LEU A 36 14.46 10.03 -1.08
C LEU A 36 15.06 9.67 -2.44
N MET A 37 14.35 9.96 -3.54
CA MET A 37 14.84 9.69 -4.90
C MET A 37 16.09 10.51 -5.23
N LEU A 38 16.11 11.79 -4.83
CA LEU A 38 17.29 12.65 -5.00
C LEU A 38 18.48 12.13 -4.20
N SER A 39 18.25 11.68 -2.96
CA SER A 39 19.27 11.07 -2.12
C SER A 39 19.81 9.78 -2.73
N ALA A 40 18.92 8.91 -3.23
CA ALA A 40 19.31 7.69 -3.93
C ALA A 40 20.14 7.98 -5.18
N GLN A 41 19.74 8.97 -5.98
CA GLN A 41 20.51 9.38 -7.17
C GLN A 41 21.91 9.89 -6.78
N ARG A 42 22.01 10.72 -5.74
CA ARG A 42 23.30 11.21 -5.22
C ARG A 42 24.15 10.06 -4.71
N ALA A 43 23.55 9.12 -3.98
CA ALA A 43 24.23 7.94 -3.47
C ALA A 43 24.72 7.04 -4.59
N LEU A 44 23.95 6.86 -5.67
CA LEU A 44 24.36 6.12 -6.86
C LEU A 44 25.56 6.79 -7.56
N LYS A 45 25.52 8.10 -7.75
CA LYS A 45 26.65 8.87 -8.32
C LYS A 45 27.90 8.82 -7.44
N ALA A 46 27.75 8.70 -6.12
CA ALA A 46 28.87 8.53 -5.20
C ALA A 46 29.37 7.07 -5.14
N ARG A 47 28.64 6.10 -5.70
CA ARG A 47 28.84 4.65 -5.55
C ARG A 47 29.62 3.97 -6.66
N ASP A 48 30.27 4.72 -7.55
CA ASP A 48 31.16 4.21 -8.61
C ASP A 48 32.40 3.44 -8.09
N GLY A 49 32.40 2.93 -6.84
CA GLY A 49 33.53 2.25 -6.22
C GLY A 49 33.25 0.91 -5.53
N THR A 50 32.12 0.66 -4.84
CA THR A 50 31.99 -0.60 -4.07
C THR A 50 30.56 -0.95 -3.62
N ALA A 51 30.11 -2.14 -4.06
CA ALA A 51 29.17 -3.08 -3.45
C ALA A 51 27.77 -2.60 -2.98
N LEU A 52 26.75 -2.99 -3.75
CA LEU A 52 25.33 -2.95 -3.39
C LEU A 52 24.95 -4.02 -2.35
N VAL A 53 25.08 -3.71 -1.07
CA VAL A 53 24.31 -4.39 0.00
C VAL A 53 23.68 -3.32 0.91
N ALA A 54 22.89 -2.42 0.34
CA ALA A 54 21.97 -1.63 1.14
C ALA A 54 20.67 -2.42 1.29
N LYS A 55 20.61 -3.29 2.32
CA LYS A 55 19.32 -3.80 2.81
C LYS A 55 18.50 -2.59 3.23
N PHE A 56 17.49 -2.22 2.44
CA PHE A 56 16.45 -1.30 2.89
C PHE A 56 15.84 -1.91 4.15
N ARG A 57 16.23 -1.38 5.32
CA ARG A 57 15.47 -1.62 6.54
C ARG A 57 14.23 -0.75 6.43
N THR A 58 13.22 -1.28 5.76
CA THR A 58 11.85 -0.87 6.04
C THR A 58 11.71 -1.05 7.54
N SER A 59 11.71 0.06 8.30
CA SER A 59 11.29 0.02 9.69
C SER A 59 9.90 -0.54 9.65
N GLY A 60 9.76 -1.82 9.98
CA GLY A 60 8.48 -2.48 10.04
C GLY A 60 7.67 -1.74 11.07
N ARG A 61 6.86 -0.78 10.62
CA ARG A 61 5.71 -0.32 11.37
C ARG A 61 4.96 -1.60 11.64
N PRO A 62 4.81 -2.05 12.90
CA PRO A 62 4.04 -3.24 13.16
C PRO A 62 2.68 -2.97 12.55
N ALA A 63 2.32 -3.78 11.54
CA ALA A 63 0.97 -3.76 11.01
C ALA A 63 0.07 -3.95 12.23
N SER A 64 -0.60 -2.89 12.65
CA SER A 64 -1.42 -2.92 13.86
C SER A 64 -2.46 -4.02 13.64
N PRO A 65 -2.44 -5.11 14.44
CA PRO A 65 -3.43 -6.16 14.31
C PRO A 65 -4.69 -5.69 15.03
N LYS A 66 -5.35 -4.67 14.47
CA LYS A 66 -6.72 -4.31 14.83
C LYS A 66 -7.64 -4.68 13.68
N ARG A 67 -7.62 -5.97 13.30
CA ARG A 67 -8.88 -6.61 12.94
C ARG A 67 -9.63 -6.80 14.25
N THR A 68 -10.30 -5.73 14.71
CA THR A 68 -11.40 -5.87 15.65
C THR A 68 -12.34 -6.87 14.99
N LEU A 69 -12.35 -8.06 15.57
CA LEU A 69 -13.28 -9.13 15.30
C LEU A 69 -14.65 -8.47 15.13
N VAL A 70 -15.17 -8.47 13.90
CA VAL A 70 -16.51 -7.96 13.62
C VAL A 70 -17.42 -8.81 14.49
N THR A 71 -17.88 -8.21 15.58
CA THR A 71 -18.97 -8.69 16.42
C THR A 71 -20.01 -9.25 15.49
N THR A 72 -20.28 -10.54 15.66
CA THR A 72 -21.35 -11.27 15.00
C THR A 72 -22.54 -10.33 14.85
N MET A 73 -22.89 -10.01 13.61
CA MET A 73 -24.08 -9.23 13.31
C MET A 73 -25.24 -9.90 14.05
N GLN A 74 -25.79 -9.24 15.06
CA GLN A 74 -27.10 -9.62 15.58
C GLN A 74 -28.07 -9.49 14.39
N PRO A 75 -28.79 -10.55 14.01
CA PRO A 75 -29.81 -10.41 12.99
C PRO A 75 -30.91 -9.52 13.56
N LEU A 76 -31.05 -8.31 13.00
CA LEU A 76 -32.21 -7.44 13.18
C LEU A 76 -33.42 -8.00 12.42
N PHE A 77 -33.81 -9.24 12.73
CA PHE A 77 -35.09 -9.79 12.34
C PHE A 77 -35.68 -10.52 13.55
N ALA A 78 -36.33 -9.74 14.42
CA ALA A 78 -37.37 -10.25 15.29
C ALA A 78 -38.60 -10.59 14.42
N GLY A 79 -38.54 -11.71 13.72
CA GLY A 79 -39.67 -12.36 13.08
C GLY A 79 -39.75 -13.78 13.62
N SER A 80 -40.78 -14.06 14.40
CA SER A 80 -41.04 -15.37 15.00
C SER A 80 -41.03 -16.46 13.92
N PHE A 81 -40.07 -17.39 13.98
CA PHE A 81 -40.20 -18.65 13.25
C PHE A 81 -41.20 -19.52 14.01
N GLN A 82 -42.47 -19.44 13.61
CA GLN A 82 -43.48 -20.40 13.99
C GLN A 82 -43.17 -21.72 13.26
N PRO A 83 -42.96 -22.85 13.96
CA PRO A 83 -42.82 -24.14 13.31
C PRO A 83 -44.18 -24.56 12.76
N CYS A 84 -44.32 -24.64 11.44
CA CYS A 84 -45.46 -25.30 10.82
C CYS A 84 -45.27 -26.82 10.94
N CYS A 85 -46.00 -27.45 11.85
CA CYS A 85 -46.17 -28.90 11.83
C CYS A 85 -47.11 -29.25 10.67
N ALA A 86 -46.58 -29.90 9.63
CA ALA A 86 -47.41 -30.61 8.67
C ALA A 86 -47.80 -31.96 9.28
N ASN A 87 -49.08 -32.18 9.55
CA ASN A 87 -49.60 -33.52 9.84
C ASN A 87 -49.84 -34.27 8.51
N MET A 88 -49.50 -35.56 8.50
CA MET A 88 -49.96 -36.55 7.51
C MET A 88 -51.42 -36.92 7.75
#